data_AF-A0A1H9W3P6-F1
#
_entry.id   AF-A0A1H9W3P6-F1
#
_cell.length_a   1.000
_cell.length_b   1.000
_cell.length_c   1.000
_cell.angle_alpha   90.00
_cell.angle_beta   90.00
_cell.angle_gamma   90.00
#
_symmetry.space_group_name_H-M   'P 1'
#
loop_
_entity.id
_entity.type
_entity.pdbx_description
1 polymer ?
#
loop_
_entity_poly.entity_id
_entity_poly.type
_entity_poly.pdbx_seq_one_letter_code
_entity_poly.pdbx_strand_id
1 'polypeptide(L)'
;MQTTLWTQRNLTFPGASAEERERHAVAHLSQALTELRERGLTLRWWFVRKGAWRIRYQLTDSATDLRERGLTTRWPVRKDIWRFLHSITGSAIGFLHDPVHPALTAGLPWTRDIYEPETHAFGGPESMALAHELFCRDSSFLLPYLATDPADRRERSLVLFTALMRAAGLDTNEQGDVWAQVAQYRPAASTESVDPHTWAAFTADVGHLLRGTPRAGTVDPNWLVAFTHTGNSLKSLREQGLLTRGIRAIVTLHVIFAWNRLGLTAPTQASLATAAKEAIFGAAPGTNAVLT
;
A
#
# COMPACT_ATOMS: atom_id res chain seq x y z
N MET A 1 -24.14 -11.76 2.71
CA MET A 1 -23.06 -10.93 3.28
C MET A 1 -23.08 -9.59 2.58
N GLN A 2 -23.25 -8.48 3.31
CA GLN A 2 -23.08 -7.16 2.71
C GLN A 2 -21.59 -6.98 2.38
N THR A 3 -21.26 -6.96 1.10
CA THR A 3 -19.95 -6.50 0.64
C THR A 3 -19.85 -5.02 0.98
N THR A 4 -19.14 -4.67 2.05
CA THR A 4 -18.83 -3.27 2.33
C THR A 4 -17.95 -2.77 1.19
N LEU A 5 -18.52 -1.96 0.30
CA LEU A 5 -17.78 -1.41 -0.83
C LEU A 5 -16.75 -0.40 -0.32
N TRP A 6 -15.53 -0.50 -0.83
CA TRP A 6 -14.49 0.49 -0.61
C TRP A 6 -14.96 1.87 -1.06
N THR A 7 -14.79 2.87 -0.20
CA THR A 7 -15.00 4.28 -0.54
C THR A 7 -13.66 4.93 -0.87
N GLN A 8 -13.59 5.73 -1.94
CA GLN A 8 -12.39 6.49 -2.31
C GLN A 8 -12.63 8.01 -2.22
N ARG A 9 -11.65 8.73 -1.68
CA ARG A 9 -11.53 10.18 -1.73
C ARG A 9 -10.13 10.55 -2.24
N ASN A 10 -10.07 11.41 -3.24
CA ASN A 10 -8.81 11.90 -3.78
C ASN A 10 -8.54 13.26 -3.15
N LEU A 11 -7.47 13.38 -2.37
CA LEU A 11 -7.11 14.58 -1.61
C LEU A 11 -5.89 15.26 -2.23
N THR A 12 -5.96 16.58 -2.42
CA THR A 12 -4.82 17.40 -2.82
C THR A 12 -4.28 18.13 -1.60
N PHE A 13 -3.03 17.83 -1.24
CA PHE A 13 -2.36 18.46 -0.11
C PHE A 13 -1.53 19.68 -0.58
N PRO A 14 -1.48 20.77 0.20
CA PRO A 14 -0.72 21.96 -0.14
C PRO A 14 0.79 21.69 -0.04
N GLY A 15 1.60 22.46 -0.79
CA GLY A 15 3.06 22.39 -0.75
C GLY A 15 3.69 22.59 -2.13
N ALA A 16 4.78 23.35 -2.18
CA ALA A 16 5.54 23.61 -3.39
C ALA A 16 6.36 22.37 -3.80
N SER A 17 6.93 21.66 -2.84
CA SER A 17 7.71 20.44 -3.08
C SER A 17 6.93 19.15 -2.76
N ALA A 18 7.46 18.00 -3.22
CA ALA A 18 6.85 16.70 -2.90
C ALA A 18 6.96 16.38 -1.39
N GLU A 19 8.06 16.79 -0.77
CA GLU A 19 8.35 16.65 0.65
C GLU A 19 7.40 17.51 1.49
N GLU A 20 7.16 18.76 1.10
CA GLU A 20 6.17 19.62 1.76
C GLU A 20 4.76 19.04 1.69
N ARG A 21 4.35 18.58 0.51
CA ARG A 21 3.04 17.92 0.34
C ARG A 21 2.93 16.66 1.18
N GLU A 22 4.01 15.89 1.29
CA GLU A 22 4.06 14.71 2.16
C GLU A 22 3.90 15.09 3.63
N ARG A 23 4.63 16.09 4.13
CA ARG A 23 4.52 16.53 5.53
C ARG A 23 3.09 16.94 5.87
N HIS A 24 2.46 17.75 5.01
CA HIS A 24 1.06 18.12 5.20
C HIS A 24 0.11 16.92 5.13
N ALA A 25 0.32 16.01 4.16
CA ALA A 25 -0.49 14.81 4.04
C ALA A 25 -0.42 13.91 5.27
N VAL A 26 0.80 13.67 5.76
CA VAL A 26 1.03 12.80 6.92
C VAL A 26 0.43 13.42 8.18
N ALA A 27 0.64 14.71 8.41
CA ALA A 27 0.05 15.42 9.56
C ALA A 27 -1.49 15.38 9.51
N HIS A 28 -2.08 15.73 8.38
CA HIS A 28 -3.53 15.77 8.18
C HIS A 28 -4.17 14.39 8.38
N LEU A 29 -3.63 13.35 7.72
CA LEU A 29 -4.18 12.00 7.85
C LEU A 29 -4.02 11.45 9.26
N SER A 30 -2.91 11.74 9.95
CA SER A 30 -2.69 11.31 11.33
C SER A 30 -3.72 11.94 12.28
N GLN A 31 -4.00 13.22 12.11
CA GLN A 31 -5.05 13.93 12.86
C GLN A 31 -6.43 13.35 12.56
N ALA A 32 -6.81 13.25 11.28
CA ALA A 32 -8.12 12.76 10.87
C ALA A 32 -8.38 11.33 11.36
N LEU A 33 -7.40 10.43 11.27
CA LEU A 33 -7.53 9.05 11.74
C LEU A 33 -7.63 8.97 13.28
N THR A 34 -6.96 9.87 14.00
CA THR A 34 -7.07 9.98 15.46
C THR A 34 -8.47 10.45 15.86
N GLU A 35 -8.98 11.50 15.23
CA GLU A 35 -10.35 12.01 15.45
C GLU A 35 -11.41 10.93 15.19
N LEU A 36 -11.26 10.17 14.10
CA LEU A 36 -12.19 9.08 13.77
C LEU A 36 -12.15 7.98 14.83
N ARG A 37 -10.95 7.63 15.32
CA ARG A 37 -10.79 6.64 16.41
C ARG A 37 -11.41 7.12 17.72
N GLU A 38 -11.22 8.39 18.08
CA GLU A 38 -11.80 9.00 19.28
C GLU A 38 -13.33 9.03 19.23
N ARG A 39 -13.91 9.10 18.02
CA ARG A 39 -15.35 8.94 17.78
C ARG A 39 -15.84 7.48 17.81
N GLY A 40 -14.96 6.52 18.12
CA GLY A 40 -15.27 5.09 18.13
C GLY A 40 -15.41 4.46 16.74
N LEU A 41 -14.99 5.15 15.68
CA LEU A 41 -15.05 4.60 14.32
C LEU A 41 -13.82 3.76 14.06
N THR A 42 -14.05 2.49 13.74
CA THR A 42 -13.00 1.58 13.26
C THR A 42 -13.14 1.43 11.76
N LEU A 43 -12.02 1.55 11.06
CA LEU A 43 -11.99 1.52 9.61
C LEU A 43 -10.78 0.74 9.09
N ARG A 44 -11.00 -0.05 8.03
CA ARG A 44 -9.92 -0.51 7.16
C ARG A 44 -9.62 0.62 6.20
N TRP A 45 -8.36 1.02 6.07
CA TRP A 45 -7.97 2.06 5.13
C TRP A 45 -6.58 1.84 4.59
N TRP A 46 -6.34 2.43 3.43
CA TRP A 46 -5.03 2.55 2.84
C TRP A 46 -5.02 3.73 1.89
N PHE A 47 -3.82 4.17 1.51
CA PHE A 47 -3.66 5.26 0.57
C PHE A 47 -2.74 4.88 -0.58
N VAL A 48 -2.82 5.60 -1.70
CA VAL A 48 -1.82 5.57 -2.77
C VAL A 48 -1.46 6.99 -3.17
N ARG A 49 -0.18 7.22 -3.45
CA ARG A 49 0.34 8.50 -3.93
C ARG A 49 0.44 8.48 -5.45
N LYS A 50 -0.43 9.22 -6.15
CA LYS A 50 -0.38 9.40 -7.61
C LYS A 50 -1.07 10.70 -7.99
N GLY A 51 -0.31 11.79 -8.06
CA GLY A 51 -0.89 13.14 -8.09
C GLY A 51 -1.57 13.44 -6.75
N ALA A 52 -2.88 13.68 -6.76
CA ALA A 52 -3.69 13.66 -5.55
C ALA A 52 -3.57 12.29 -4.84
N TRP A 53 -3.54 12.29 -3.51
CA TRP A 53 -3.49 11.04 -2.76
C TRP A 53 -4.88 10.42 -2.73
N ARG A 54 -4.95 9.14 -3.11
CA ARG A 54 -6.19 8.38 -3.12
C ARG A 54 -6.32 7.68 -1.78
N ILE A 55 -7.25 8.13 -0.93
CA ILE A 55 -7.54 7.52 0.36
C ILE A 55 -8.73 6.59 0.17
N ARG A 56 -8.53 5.31 0.48
CA ARG A 56 -9.55 4.26 0.36
C ARG A 56 -9.88 3.73 1.74
N TYR A 57 -11.16 3.61 2.06
CA TYR A 57 -11.58 3.11 3.37
C TYR A 57 -12.88 2.30 3.31
N GLN A 58 -13.05 1.45 4.33
CA GLN A 58 -14.27 0.72 4.67
C GLN A 58 -14.50 0.87 6.16
N LEU A 59 -15.72 1.21 6.57
CA LEU A 59 -16.12 1.08 7.98
C LEU A 59 -16.18 -0.39 8.34
N THR A 60 -15.62 -0.76 9.48
CA THR A 60 -15.77 -2.11 10.05
C THR A 60 -16.94 -2.13 11.02
N ASP A 61 -17.70 -3.22 11.05
CA ASP A 61 -19.01 -3.31 11.70
C ASP A 61 -19.06 -3.00 13.21
N SER A 62 -17.92 -2.81 13.89
CA SER A 62 -17.86 -2.23 15.24
C SER A 62 -18.51 -0.83 15.33
N ALA A 63 -18.61 -0.10 14.21
CA ALA A 63 -19.30 1.19 14.13
C ALA A 63 -20.79 1.07 13.74
N THR A 64 -21.22 -0.08 13.23
CA THR A 64 -22.63 -0.32 12.84
C THR A 64 -23.50 -0.45 14.11
N ASP A 65 -22.94 -0.91 15.22
CA ASP A 65 -23.61 -0.99 16.53
C ASP A 65 -23.85 0.40 17.18
N LEU A 66 -23.06 1.43 16.80
CA LEU A 66 -23.29 2.82 17.22
C LEU A 66 -24.45 3.48 16.46
N ARG A 67 -24.79 3.00 15.26
CA ARG A 67 -25.98 3.46 14.51
C ARG A 67 -27.28 3.05 15.20
N GLU A 68 -27.29 1.90 15.88
CA GLU A 68 -28.46 1.46 16.66
C GLU A 68 -28.50 2.09 18.06
N ARG A 69 -27.33 2.35 18.67
CA ARG A 69 -27.25 2.94 20.01
C ARG A 69 -27.47 4.46 20.04
N GLY A 70 -27.19 5.19 18.95
CA GLY A 70 -27.30 6.66 18.88
C GLY A 70 -28.66 7.23 18.46
N LEU A 71 -29.58 6.40 17.93
CA LEU A 71 -30.90 6.84 17.47
C LEU A 71 -32.02 6.68 18.53
N THR A 72 -31.68 6.30 19.76
CA THR A 72 -32.70 6.01 20.80
C THR A 72 -32.89 7.09 21.87
N THR A 73 -32.08 8.15 21.91
CA THR A 73 -32.12 9.08 23.06
C THR A 73 -32.72 10.46 22.85
N ARG A 74 -33.22 10.87 21.66
CA ARG A 74 -33.96 12.14 21.58
C ARG A 74 -34.84 12.37 20.33
N TRP A 75 -35.82 11.53 20.04
CA TRP A 75 -37.09 11.97 19.38
C TRP A 75 -38.13 10.85 19.40
N PRO A 76 -39.40 11.10 19.78
CA PRO A 76 -40.44 10.08 19.75
C PRO A 76 -41.02 9.99 18.33
N VAL A 77 -40.31 9.42 17.37
CA VAL A 77 -40.94 8.93 16.13
C VAL A 77 -41.20 7.45 16.31
N ARG A 78 -42.48 7.05 16.23
CA ARG A 78 -42.90 5.65 16.35
C ARG A 78 -42.07 4.80 15.38
N LYS A 79 -41.42 3.76 15.91
CA LYS A 79 -40.57 2.77 15.23
C LYS A 79 -41.21 2.21 13.94
N ASP A 80 -42.54 2.23 13.88
CA ASP A 80 -43.35 1.71 12.78
C ASP A 80 -43.37 2.63 11.55
N ILE A 81 -43.23 3.95 11.72
CA ILE A 81 -43.13 4.91 10.60
C ILE A 81 -41.77 4.78 9.92
N TRP A 82 -40.69 4.54 10.70
CA TRP A 82 -39.35 4.36 10.14
C TRP A 82 -39.24 3.07 9.31
N ARG A 83 -39.80 1.95 9.78
CA ARG A 83 -39.88 0.71 8.99
C ARG A 83 -40.76 0.86 7.74
N PHE A 84 -41.88 1.56 7.85
CA PHE A 84 -42.78 1.82 6.74
C PHE A 84 -42.10 2.66 5.65
N LEU A 85 -41.41 3.74 6.02
CA LEU A 85 -40.61 4.55 5.07
C LEU A 85 -39.47 3.73 4.46
N HIS A 86 -38.78 2.89 5.24
CA HIS A 86 -37.74 1.97 4.74
C HIS A 86 -38.26 0.94 3.72
N SER A 87 -39.52 0.50 3.85
CA SER A 87 -40.13 -0.42 2.88
C SER A 87 -40.58 0.24 1.58
N ILE A 88 -40.81 1.57 1.59
CA ILE A 88 -41.31 2.32 0.43
C ILE A 88 -40.14 2.89 -0.38
N THR A 89 -39.04 3.28 0.27
CA THR A 89 -37.83 3.76 -0.39
C THR A 89 -36.81 2.63 -0.56
N GLY A 90 -37.07 1.73 -1.51
CA GLY A 90 -36.08 0.73 -1.92
C GLY A 90 -34.69 1.36 -2.11
N SER A 91 -33.71 0.90 -1.34
CA SER A 91 -32.26 1.06 -1.59
C SER A 91 -31.65 2.48 -1.67
N ALA A 92 -32.34 3.56 -1.27
CA ALA A 92 -31.80 4.92 -1.43
C ALA A 92 -31.30 5.63 -0.14
N ILE A 93 -31.57 5.10 1.06
CA ILE A 93 -31.26 5.80 2.34
C ILE A 93 -29.87 5.47 2.92
N GLY A 94 -29.09 4.57 2.31
CA GLY A 94 -27.71 4.29 2.73
C GLY A 94 -26.70 5.44 2.52
N PHE A 95 -27.12 6.51 1.83
CA PHE A 95 -26.26 7.64 1.45
C PHE A 95 -26.30 8.85 2.39
N LEU A 96 -27.10 8.85 3.46
CA LEU A 96 -27.07 9.96 4.42
C LEU A 96 -25.99 9.73 5.49
N HIS A 97 -24.91 10.47 5.32
CA HIS A 97 -23.78 10.71 6.23
C HIS A 97 -22.75 9.59 6.34
N ASP A 98 -21.82 9.57 5.37
CA ASP A 98 -20.49 8.98 5.51
C ASP A 98 -19.74 9.74 6.62
N PRO A 99 -19.57 9.16 7.83
CA PRO A 99 -19.00 9.87 8.98
C PRO A 99 -17.47 10.04 8.87
N VAL A 100 -16.83 9.34 7.94
CA VAL A 100 -15.39 9.42 7.68
C VAL A 100 -15.07 10.62 6.81
N HIS A 101 -15.97 10.94 5.87
CA HIS A 101 -15.75 11.99 4.88
C HIS A 101 -15.40 13.37 5.49
N PRO A 102 -16.16 13.95 6.45
CA PRO A 102 -15.85 15.27 6.97
C PRO A 102 -14.44 15.36 7.58
N ALA A 103 -14.03 14.36 8.36
CA ALA A 103 -12.71 14.33 8.99
C ALA A 103 -11.58 14.23 7.95
N LEU A 104 -11.77 13.41 6.90
CA LEU A 104 -10.76 13.25 5.86
C LEU A 104 -10.60 14.47 4.95
N THR A 105 -11.68 15.19 4.64
CA THR A 105 -11.66 16.26 3.62
C THR A 105 -11.65 17.68 4.19
N ALA A 106 -11.74 17.83 5.53
CA ALA A 106 -11.77 19.15 6.16
C ALA A 106 -10.62 20.04 5.69
N GLY A 107 -10.96 21.22 5.13
CA GLY A 107 -9.98 22.22 4.71
C GLY A 107 -9.13 21.86 3.49
N LEU A 108 -9.43 20.77 2.77
CA LEU A 108 -8.65 20.33 1.60
C LEU A 108 -9.49 20.31 0.32
N PRO A 109 -8.89 20.64 -0.85
CA PRO A 109 -9.47 20.29 -2.14
C PRO A 109 -9.56 18.77 -2.29
N TRP A 110 -10.72 18.28 -2.70
CA TRP A 110 -10.96 16.85 -2.87
C TRP A 110 -11.92 16.53 -4.01
N THR A 111 -11.84 15.30 -4.51
CA THR A 111 -12.82 14.75 -5.47
C THR A 111 -13.27 13.34 -5.06
N ARG A 112 -14.48 12.97 -5.48
CA ARG A 112 -14.98 11.59 -5.40
C ARG A 112 -14.56 10.83 -6.66
N ASP A 113 -14.33 9.54 -6.49
CA ASP A 113 -14.06 8.61 -7.59
C ASP A 113 -14.61 7.21 -7.22
N ILE A 114 -14.83 6.37 -8.23
CA ILE A 114 -15.23 4.97 -8.04
C ILE A 114 -13.95 4.16 -7.85
N TYR A 115 -13.87 3.36 -6.79
CA TYR A 115 -12.74 2.46 -6.63
C TYR A 115 -12.97 1.16 -7.40
N GLU A 116 -12.17 0.96 -8.44
CA GLU A 116 -12.10 -0.28 -9.19
C GLU A 116 -10.84 -1.05 -8.75
N PRO A 117 -10.96 -2.15 -7.99
CA PRO A 117 -9.80 -2.93 -7.59
C PRO A 117 -9.16 -3.60 -8.80
N GLU A 118 -7.83 -3.57 -8.86
CA GLU A 118 -7.01 -4.17 -9.91
C GLU A 118 -6.96 -5.71 -9.80
N THR A 119 -8.12 -6.33 -9.63
CA THR A 119 -8.33 -7.75 -9.29
C THR A 119 -7.62 -8.68 -10.25
N HIS A 120 -7.74 -8.45 -11.56
CA HIS A 120 -7.04 -9.24 -12.56
C HIS A 120 -5.52 -9.08 -12.43
N ALA A 121 -5.04 -7.85 -12.20
CA ALA A 121 -3.62 -7.56 -12.11
C ALA A 121 -3.00 -8.23 -10.87
N PHE A 122 -3.70 -8.24 -9.75
CA PHE A 122 -3.30 -8.91 -8.51
C PHE A 122 -3.61 -10.41 -8.49
N GLY A 123 -4.06 -11.01 -9.58
CA GLY A 123 -4.14 -12.48 -9.70
C GLY A 123 -5.40 -13.11 -9.10
N GLY A 124 -6.52 -12.40 -9.13
CA GLY A 124 -7.84 -12.94 -8.74
C GLY A 124 -8.39 -12.30 -7.47
N PRO A 125 -9.68 -12.55 -7.16
CA PRO A 125 -10.36 -11.92 -6.02
C PRO A 125 -9.75 -12.28 -4.67
N GLU A 126 -9.29 -13.52 -4.48
CA GLU A 126 -8.66 -13.99 -3.24
C GLU A 126 -7.33 -13.27 -3.01
N SER A 127 -6.50 -13.18 -4.05
CA SER A 127 -5.22 -12.49 -3.99
C SER A 127 -5.40 -10.97 -3.84
N MET A 128 -6.42 -10.38 -4.48
CA MET A 128 -6.77 -8.96 -4.28
C MET A 128 -7.21 -8.67 -2.84
N ALA A 129 -7.94 -9.60 -2.19
CA ALA A 129 -8.31 -9.46 -0.79
C ALA A 129 -7.06 -9.45 0.13
N LEU A 130 -6.08 -10.33 -0.15
CA LEU A 130 -4.78 -10.30 0.54
C LEU A 130 -4.03 -8.98 0.28
N ALA A 131 -4.08 -8.45 -0.93
CA ALA A 131 -3.48 -7.15 -1.24
C ALA A 131 -4.12 -6.02 -0.45
N HIS A 132 -5.46 -5.98 -0.35
CA HIS A 132 -6.16 -5.01 0.51
C HIS A 132 -5.79 -5.16 1.98
N GLU A 133 -5.69 -6.39 2.50
CA GLU A 133 -5.27 -6.64 3.88
C GLU A 133 -3.84 -6.12 4.12
N LEU A 134 -2.89 -6.48 3.27
CA LEU A 134 -1.52 -5.98 3.35
C LEU A 134 -1.49 -4.47 3.24
N PHE A 135 -2.25 -3.86 2.33
CA PHE A 135 -2.26 -2.41 2.18
C PHE A 135 -2.78 -1.69 3.41
N CYS A 136 -3.77 -2.25 4.09
CA CYS A 136 -4.27 -1.70 5.35
C CYS A 136 -3.25 -1.82 6.47
N ARG A 137 -2.70 -3.02 6.69
CA ARG A 137 -1.70 -3.26 7.73
C ARG A 137 -0.47 -2.39 7.49
N ASP A 138 0.05 -2.39 6.27
CA ASP A 138 1.20 -1.57 5.87
C ASP A 138 0.93 -0.08 6.09
N SER A 139 -0.25 0.44 5.73
CA SER A 139 -0.58 1.86 5.92
C SER A 139 -0.58 2.28 7.39
N SER A 140 -0.94 1.38 8.31
CA SER A 140 -0.95 1.64 9.75
C SER A 140 0.44 1.80 10.37
N PHE A 141 1.47 1.16 9.78
CA PHE A 141 2.87 1.34 10.16
C PHE A 141 3.54 2.45 9.34
N LEU A 142 3.21 2.52 8.05
CA LEU A 142 3.81 3.43 7.09
C LEU A 142 3.52 4.90 7.43
N LEU A 143 2.29 5.24 7.83
CA LEU A 143 1.93 6.63 8.12
C LEU A 143 2.71 7.20 9.32
N PRO A 144 2.76 6.54 10.50
CA PRO A 144 3.63 6.97 11.60
C PRO A 144 5.12 6.96 11.24
N TYR A 145 5.57 5.95 10.48
CA TYR A 145 6.95 5.88 10.01
C TYR A 145 7.33 7.09 9.14
N LEU A 146 6.47 7.53 8.23
CA LEU A 146 6.72 8.72 7.40
C LEU A 146 6.70 10.02 8.22
N ALA A 147 5.98 10.05 9.34
CA ALA A 147 5.94 11.22 10.23
C ALA A 147 7.29 11.51 10.89
N THR A 148 8.20 10.53 10.96
CA THR A 148 9.55 10.69 11.52
C THR A 148 10.59 11.13 10.50
N ASP A 149 10.17 11.49 9.28
CA ASP A 149 11.04 11.80 8.13
C ASP A 149 12.23 10.82 7.96
N PRO A 150 11.93 9.54 7.67
CA PRO A 150 12.92 8.49 7.76
C PRO A 150 13.87 8.50 6.55
N ALA A 151 15.16 8.33 6.82
CA ALA A 151 16.21 8.23 5.81
C ALA A 151 16.31 6.82 5.19
N ASP A 152 15.77 5.79 5.84
CA ASP A 152 16.00 4.37 5.52
C ASP A 152 14.87 3.72 4.71
N ARG A 153 14.10 4.51 3.96
CA ARG A 153 12.92 4.03 3.20
C ARG A 153 13.29 2.90 2.25
N ARG A 154 14.42 3.04 1.55
CA ARG A 154 14.85 2.12 0.49
C ARG A 154 15.19 0.77 1.09
N GLU A 155 16.02 0.78 2.12
CA GLU A 155 16.52 -0.36 2.87
C GLU A 155 15.36 -1.12 3.50
N ARG A 156 14.47 -0.41 4.19
CA ARG A 156 13.27 -0.98 4.82
C ARG A 156 12.37 -1.68 3.81
N SER A 157 12.16 -1.07 2.65
CA SER A 157 11.34 -1.67 1.59
C SER A 157 11.96 -2.94 1.01
N LEU A 158 13.29 -2.96 0.80
CA LEU A 158 14.01 -4.15 0.33
C LEU A 158 13.88 -5.30 1.34
N VAL A 159 14.02 -5.01 2.63
CA VAL A 159 13.90 -5.99 3.71
C VAL A 159 12.49 -6.58 3.76
N LEU A 160 11.45 -5.74 3.74
CA LEU A 160 10.04 -6.18 3.80
C LEU A 160 9.66 -7.05 2.59
N PHE A 161 10.04 -6.64 1.37
CA PHE A 161 9.72 -7.42 0.17
C PHE A 161 10.54 -8.68 0.03
N THR A 162 11.81 -8.68 0.48
CA THR A 162 12.60 -9.91 0.57
C THR A 162 11.94 -10.91 1.52
N ALA A 163 11.44 -10.46 2.67
CA ALA A 163 10.72 -11.34 3.60
C ALA A 163 9.41 -11.88 3.01
N LEU A 164 8.64 -11.04 2.30
CA LEU A 164 7.43 -11.47 1.59
C LEU A 164 7.75 -12.52 0.53
N MET A 165 8.77 -12.30 -0.32
CA MET A 165 9.14 -13.24 -1.38
C MET A 165 9.63 -14.58 -0.85
N ARG A 166 10.45 -14.57 0.22
CA ARG A 166 10.89 -15.78 0.91
C ARG A 166 9.70 -16.56 1.49
N ALA A 167 8.76 -15.87 2.14
CA ALA A 167 7.54 -16.49 2.67
C ALA A 167 6.61 -16.99 1.55
N ALA A 168 6.60 -16.32 0.40
CA ALA A 168 5.93 -16.79 -0.81
C ALA A 168 6.57 -18.05 -1.42
N GLY A 169 7.72 -18.50 -0.89
CA GLY A 169 8.45 -19.66 -1.38
C GLY A 169 9.08 -19.39 -2.75
N LEU A 170 9.58 -18.17 -2.97
CA LEU A 170 10.38 -17.85 -4.16
C LEU A 170 11.85 -18.13 -3.89
N ASP A 171 12.49 -18.88 -4.80
CA ASP A 171 13.94 -19.07 -4.74
C ASP A 171 14.69 -17.77 -5.14
N THR A 172 16.02 -17.79 -5.03
CA THR A 172 16.86 -16.62 -5.32
C THR A 172 16.69 -16.11 -6.75
N ASN A 173 16.56 -16.99 -7.74
CA ASN A 173 16.39 -16.60 -9.14
C ASN A 173 14.98 -16.04 -9.38
N GLU A 174 13.95 -16.64 -8.78
CA GLU A 174 12.59 -16.11 -8.83
C GLU A 174 12.47 -14.73 -8.17
N GLN A 175 13.20 -14.50 -7.07
CA GLN A 175 13.33 -13.17 -6.46
C GLN A 175 14.02 -12.18 -7.41
N GLY A 176 15.11 -12.60 -8.06
CA GLY A 176 15.80 -11.80 -9.07
C GLY A 176 14.88 -11.40 -10.22
N ASP A 177 14.02 -12.31 -10.67
CA ASP A 177 13.06 -12.05 -11.73
C ASP A 177 11.96 -11.05 -11.31
N VAL A 178 11.48 -11.10 -10.06
CA VAL A 178 10.58 -10.05 -9.53
C VAL A 178 11.23 -8.67 -9.65
N TRP A 179 12.49 -8.53 -9.25
CA TRP A 179 13.23 -7.26 -9.38
C TRP A 179 13.44 -6.86 -10.84
N ALA A 180 13.72 -7.82 -11.73
CA ALA A 180 13.81 -7.58 -13.16
C ALA A 180 12.50 -7.04 -13.74
N GLN A 181 11.35 -7.63 -13.35
CA GLN A 181 10.04 -7.12 -13.74
C GLN A 181 9.79 -5.72 -13.18
N VAL A 182 10.14 -5.42 -11.93
CA VAL A 182 10.01 -4.06 -11.36
C VAL A 182 10.84 -3.05 -12.17
N ALA A 183 12.07 -3.40 -12.56
CA ALA A 183 12.92 -2.56 -13.39
C ALA A 183 12.29 -2.31 -14.79
N GLN A 184 11.64 -3.31 -15.38
CA GLN A 184 10.91 -3.14 -16.66
C GLN A 184 9.70 -2.20 -16.51
N TYR A 185 8.98 -2.26 -15.39
CA TYR A 185 7.87 -1.35 -15.07
C TYR A 185 8.34 0.09 -14.77
N ARG A 186 9.64 0.30 -14.54
CA ARG A 186 10.25 1.58 -14.22
C ARG A 186 11.45 1.81 -15.14
N PRO A 187 11.21 2.01 -16.45
CA PRO A 187 12.30 2.27 -17.37
C PRO A 187 13.05 3.50 -16.88
N ALA A 188 14.36 3.37 -16.71
CA ALA A 188 15.21 4.50 -16.37
C ALA A 188 15.04 5.55 -17.46
N ALA A 189 14.69 6.78 -17.08
CA ALA A 189 14.90 7.92 -17.97
C ALA A 189 16.41 7.97 -18.22
N SER A 190 16.83 8.01 -19.49
CA SER A 190 18.23 7.95 -19.94
C SER A 190 19.18 8.58 -18.93
N THR A 191 19.91 7.74 -18.19
CA THR A 191 20.78 8.20 -17.11
C THR A 191 22.09 8.70 -17.70
N GLU A 192 22.54 9.85 -17.24
CA GLU A 192 23.98 10.15 -17.18
C GLU A 192 24.71 8.92 -16.62
N SER A 193 25.85 8.57 -17.22
CA SER A 193 26.58 7.37 -16.81
C SER A 193 27.02 7.50 -15.34
N VAL A 194 26.42 6.73 -14.46
CA VAL A 194 26.91 6.57 -13.09
C VAL A 194 28.28 5.89 -13.16
N ASP A 195 29.23 6.37 -12.37
CA ASP A 195 30.56 5.76 -12.25
C ASP A 195 30.44 4.25 -11.92
N PRO A 196 31.11 3.36 -12.68
CA PRO A 196 30.98 1.91 -12.48
C PRO A 196 31.37 1.43 -11.08
N HIS A 197 32.34 2.06 -10.42
CA HIS A 197 32.76 1.67 -9.07
C HIS A 197 31.68 2.02 -8.03
N THR A 198 31.11 3.23 -8.13
CA THR A 198 29.99 3.68 -7.32
C THR A 198 28.78 2.77 -7.49
N TRP A 199 28.47 2.38 -8.73
CA TRP A 199 27.38 1.45 -9.02
C TRP A 199 27.63 0.05 -8.43
N ALA A 200 28.86 -0.47 -8.53
CA ALA A 200 29.23 -1.75 -7.96
C ALA A 200 29.09 -1.76 -6.43
N ALA A 201 29.53 -0.71 -5.74
CA ALA A 201 29.37 -0.56 -4.30
C ALA A 201 27.88 -0.52 -3.89
N PHE A 202 27.08 0.31 -4.57
CA PHE A 202 25.63 0.38 -4.34
C PHE A 202 24.94 -0.98 -4.56
N THR A 203 25.31 -1.70 -5.62
CA THR A 203 24.78 -3.05 -5.91
C THR A 203 25.18 -4.06 -4.83
N ALA A 204 26.40 -3.97 -4.30
CA ALA A 204 26.86 -4.81 -3.20
C ALA A 204 26.04 -4.57 -1.92
N ASP A 205 25.75 -3.31 -1.58
CA ASP A 205 24.93 -2.94 -0.42
C ASP A 205 23.49 -3.46 -0.55
N VAL A 206 22.88 -3.27 -1.73
CA VAL A 206 21.55 -3.85 -2.02
C VAL A 206 21.59 -5.37 -1.88
N GLY A 207 22.60 -6.03 -2.45
CA GLY A 207 22.79 -7.47 -2.31
C GLY A 207 22.92 -7.94 -0.86
N HIS A 208 23.58 -7.15 -0.01
CA HIS A 208 23.68 -7.43 1.42
C HIS A 208 22.31 -7.42 2.11
N LEU A 209 21.45 -6.45 1.77
CA LEU A 209 20.09 -6.37 2.30
C LEU A 209 19.20 -7.53 1.82
N LEU A 210 19.31 -7.91 0.54
CA LEU A 210 18.54 -9.02 -0.04
C LEU A 210 18.92 -10.38 0.52
N ARG A 211 20.19 -10.58 0.92
CA ARG A 211 20.68 -11.83 1.52
C ARG A 211 20.52 -11.85 3.04
N GLY A 212 20.56 -10.70 3.69
CA GLY A 212 20.49 -10.58 5.14
C GLY A 212 19.17 -11.05 5.76
N THR A 213 19.18 -11.12 7.09
CA THR A 213 18.00 -11.21 7.93
C THR A 213 17.75 -9.85 8.59
N PRO A 214 16.50 -9.40 8.73
CA PRO A 214 16.19 -8.18 9.50
C PRO A 214 16.74 -8.34 10.92
N ARG A 215 17.62 -7.43 11.35
CA ARG A 215 18.08 -7.38 12.74
C ARG A 215 16.93 -6.91 13.64
N ALA A 216 16.91 -7.36 14.90
CA ALA A 216 15.95 -6.85 15.87
C ALA A 216 16.06 -5.32 15.96
N GLY A 217 14.92 -4.63 15.85
CA GLY A 217 14.85 -3.17 15.89
C GLY A 217 15.01 -2.44 14.56
N THR A 218 15.35 -3.10 13.44
CA THR A 218 15.38 -2.43 12.13
C THR A 218 13.97 -2.19 11.59
N VAL A 219 13.08 -3.16 11.74
CA VAL A 219 11.68 -3.09 11.32
C VAL A 219 10.79 -3.52 12.49
N ASP A 220 9.64 -2.86 12.64
CA ASP A 220 8.63 -3.30 13.62
C ASP A 220 8.29 -4.77 13.34
N PRO A 221 8.38 -5.66 14.34
CA PRO A 221 8.12 -7.09 14.13
C PRO A 221 6.74 -7.38 13.55
N ASN A 222 5.71 -6.62 13.93
CA ASN A 222 4.35 -6.80 13.43
C ASN A 222 4.22 -6.34 11.97
N TRP A 223 5.01 -5.33 11.56
CA TRP A 223 5.09 -4.93 10.15
C TRP A 223 5.71 -6.04 9.31
N LEU A 224 6.80 -6.66 9.78
CA LEU A 224 7.41 -7.82 9.13
C LEU A 224 6.45 -9.03 9.08
N VAL A 225 5.71 -9.28 10.16
CA VAL A 225 4.66 -10.31 10.22
C VAL A 225 3.59 -10.09 9.15
N ALA A 226 3.17 -8.85 8.90
CA ALA A 226 2.17 -8.57 7.86
C ALA A 226 2.66 -8.97 6.45
N PHE A 227 3.93 -8.69 6.13
CA PHE A 227 4.52 -9.04 4.84
C PHE A 227 4.75 -10.55 4.69
N THR A 228 5.28 -11.20 5.72
CA THR A 228 5.50 -12.65 5.73
C THR A 228 4.18 -13.44 5.70
N HIS A 229 3.16 -13.00 6.44
CA HIS A 229 1.82 -13.57 6.37
C HIS A 229 1.22 -13.47 4.96
N THR A 230 1.38 -12.32 4.31
CA THR A 230 0.91 -12.14 2.92
C THR A 230 1.65 -13.08 1.96
N GLY A 231 2.97 -13.21 2.11
CA GLY A 231 3.78 -14.16 1.33
C GLY A 231 3.30 -15.60 1.49
N ASN A 232 3.15 -16.09 2.74
CA ASN A 232 2.65 -17.44 3.02
C ASN A 232 1.24 -17.68 2.43
N SER A 233 0.39 -16.65 2.48
CA SER A 233 -0.97 -16.74 1.92
C SER A 233 -0.96 -16.79 0.40
N LEU A 234 -0.11 -15.99 -0.26
CA LEU A 234 0.10 -16.07 -1.72
C LEU A 234 0.67 -17.43 -2.15
N LYS A 235 1.60 -17.99 -1.37
CA LYS A 235 2.09 -19.36 -1.59
C LYS A 235 0.96 -20.38 -1.53
N SER A 236 0.10 -20.29 -0.51
CA SER A 236 -1.05 -21.17 -0.35
C SER A 236 -2.03 -21.05 -1.53
N LEU A 237 -2.33 -19.83 -1.99
CA LEU A 237 -3.17 -19.63 -3.19
C LEU A 237 -2.53 -20.20 -4.45
N ARG A 238 -1.20 -20.09 -4.61
CA ARG A 238 -0.45 -20.68 -5.72
C ARG A 238 -0.56 -22.21 -5.71
N GLU A 239 -0.34 -22.84 -4.56
CA GLU A 239 -0.39 -24.30 -4.39
C GLU A 239 -1.79 -24.86 -4.60
N GLN A 240 -2.83 -24.08 -4.31
CA GLN A 240 -4.23 -24.42 -4.56
C GLN A 240 -4.70 -24.12 -5.99
N GLY A 241 -3.86 -23.48 -6.83
CA GLY A 241 -4.22 -23.11 -8.19
C GLY A 241 -5.23 -21.95 -8.29
N LEU A 242 -5.37 -21.14 -7.24
CA LEU A 242 -6.34 -20.03 -7.18
C LEU A 242 -5.81 -18.71 -7.74
N LEU A 243 -4.51 -18.62 -8.03
CA LEU A 243 -3.94 -17.43 -8.66
C LEU A 243 -4.22 -17.40 -10.16
N THR A 244 -4.82 -16.32 -10.64
CA THR A 244 -5.07 -16.13 -12.09
C THR A 244 -3.87 -15.54 -12.84
N ARG A 245 -2.78 -15.22 -12.14
CA ARG A 245 -1.51 -14.73 -12.69
C ARG A 245 -0.33 -15.36 -11.96
N GLY A 246 0.83 -15.37 -12.61
CA GLY A 246 2.07 -15.83 -11.98
C GLY A 246 2.41 -15.01 -10.74
N ILE A 247 2.78 -15.68 -9.65
CA ILE A 247 3.08 -15.05 -8.35
C ILE A 247 4.16 -13.97 -8.44
N ARG A 248 5.16 -14.12 -9.34
CA ARG A 248 6.21 -13.11 -9.57
C ARG A 248 5.61 -11.79 -10.04
N ALA A 249 4.70 -11.84 -11.03
CA ALA A 249 4.02 -10.65 -11.53
C ALA A 249 3.10 -9.99 -10.49
N ILE A 250 2.48 -10.80 -9.62
CA ILE A 250 1.66 -10.30 -8.50
C ILE A 250 2.55 -9.55 -7.50
N VAL A 251 3.65 -10.17 -7.07
CA VAL A 251 4.60 -9.55 -6.12
C VAL A 251 5.22 -8.27 -6.70
N THR A 252 5.57 -8.26 -7.99
CA THR A 252 6.03 -7.04 -8.69
C THR A 252 5.05 -5.87 -8.51
N LEU A 253 3.75 -6.12 -8.60
CA LEU A 253 2.74 -5.07 -8.37
C LEU A 253 2.65 -4.64 -6.90
N HIS A 254 2.80 -5.56 -5.94
CA HIS A 254 2.91 -5.18 -4.53
C HIS A 254 4.10 -4.25 -4.28
N VAL A 255 5.28 -4.56 -4.86
CA VAL A 255 6.48 -3.70 -4.76
C VAL A 255 6.17 -2.31 -5.30
N ILE A 256 5.62 -2.22 -6.52
CA ILE A 256 5.30 -0.95 -7.17
C ILE A 256 4.31 -0.12 -6.33
N PHE A 257 3.23 -0.73 -5.84
CA PHE A 257 2.24 -0.03 -5.04
C PHE A 257 2.83 0.44 -3.70
N ALA A 258 3.65 -0.38 -3.04
CA ALA A 258 4.32 0.01 -1.81
C ALA A 258 5.33 1.14 -2.02
N TRP A 259 6.18 1.06 -3.06
CA TRP A 259 7.16 2.11 -3.36
C TRP A 259 6.50 3.45 -3.73
N ASN A 260 5.37 3.41 -4.42
CA ASN A 260 4.56 4.61 -4.65
C ASN A 260 4.05 5.20 -3.32
N ARG A 261 3.56 4.37 -2.40
CA ARG A 261 3.08 4.80 -1.07
C ARG A 261 4.19 5.32 -0.17
N LEU A 262 5.39 4.77 -0.30
CA LEU A 262 6.59 5.18 0.42
C LEU A 262 7.19 6.50 -0.10
N GLY A 263 6.80 6.91 -1.31
CA GLY A 263 7.28 8.14 -1.96
C GLY A 263 8.60 7.98 -2.70
N LEU A 264 9.01 6.76 -3.05
CA LEU A 264 10.21 6.57 -3.85
C LEU A 264 9.98 7.09 -5.27
N THR A 265 10.87 7.94 -5.76
CA THR A 265 10.79 8.51 -7.12
C THR A 265 10.95 7.42 -8.17
N ALA A 266 10.41 7.63 -9.39
CA ALA A 266 10.55 6.65 -10.46
C ALA A 266 12.02 6.30 -10.79
N PRO A 267 12.96 7.26 -10.86
CA PRO A 267 14.39 6.96 -11.01
C PRO A 267 14.95 6.14 -9.84
N THR A 268 14.61 6.47 -8.59
CA THR A 268 15.05 5.68 -7.43
C THR A 268 14.52 4.25 -7.49
N GLN A 269 13.26 4.05 -7.88
CA GLN A 269 12.68 2.73 -8.07
C GLN A 269 13.42 1.94 -9.17
N ALA A 270 13.74 2.59 -10.30
CA ALA A 270 14.51 2.00 -11.39
C ALA A 270 15.92 1.56 -10.95
N SER A 271 16.66 2.43 -10.26
CA SER A 271 18.01 2.14 -9.75
C SER A 271 17.99 1.01 -8.72
N LEU A 272 17.07 1.03 -7.75
CA LEU A 272 16.96 -0.03 -6.74
C LEU A 272 16.63 -1.38 -7.36
N ALA A 273 15.66 -1.43 -8.28
CA ALA A 273 15.27 -2.67 -8.93
C ALA A 273 16.38 -3.22 -9.83
N THR A 274 17.12 -2.36 -10.52
CA THR A 274 18.25 -2.76 -11.36
C THR A 274 19.40 -3.29 -10.51
N ALA A 275 19.78 -2.59 -9.44
CA ALA A 275 20.79 -3.06 -8.50
C ALA A 275 20.39 -4.38 -7.83
N ALA A 276 19.11 -4.53 -7.45
CA ALA A 276 18.60 -5.78 -6.86
C ALA A 276 18.66 -6.96 -7.83
N LYS A 277 18.31 -6.73 -9.10
CA LYS A 277 18.46 -7.71 -10.19
C LYS A 277 19.93 -8.08 -10.39
N GLU A 278 20.82 -7.11 -10.50
CA GLU A 278 22.25 -7.34 -10.75
C GLU A 278 22.97 -7.97 -9.55
N ALA A 279 22.55 -7.67 -8.33
CA ALA A 279 23.06 -8.33 -7.12
C ALA A 279 22.74 -9.83 -7.06
N ILE A 280 21.76 -10.29 -7.84
CA ILE A 280 21.34 -11.69 -7.93
C ILE A 280 21.89 -12.36 -9.20
N PHE A 281 21.75 -11.73 -10.36
CA PHE A 281 22.12 -12.31 -11.66
C PHE A 281 23.51 -11.88 -12.18
N GLY A 282 24.17 -10.94 -11.52
CA GLY A 282 25.34 -10.24 -12.04
C GLY A 282 24.95 -9.08 -12.96
N ALA A 283 25.94 -8.23 -13.28
CA ALA A 283 25.78 -7.19 -14.28
C ALA A 283 25.51 -7.80 -15.66
N ALA A 284 24.70 -7.12 -16.49
CA ALA A 284 24.49 -7.56 -17.86
C ALA A 284 25.83 -7.59 -18.62
N PRO A 285 26.15 -8.64 -19.41
CA PRO A 285 27.31 -8.63 -20.28
C PRO A 285 27.14 -7.51 -21.32
N GLY A 286 27.79 -6.36 -21.11
CA GLY A 286 27.70 -5.22 -22.02
C GLY A 286 27.95 -3.84 -21.39
N THR A 287 27.87 -3.69 -20.06
CA THR A 287 28.14 -2.39 -19.39
C THR A 287 29.61 -2.18 -19.03
N ASN A 288 30.47 -3.18 -19.26
CA ASN A 288 31.93 -3.06 -19.21
C ASN A 288 32.51 -3.22 -20.63
N ALA A 289 32.34 -2.19 -21.45
CA ALA A 289 33.24 -1.89 -22.55
C ALA A 289 33.47 -0.38 -22.45
N VAL A 290 34.58 0.07 -21.87
CA VAL A 290 35.87 0.16 -22.59
C VAL A 290 37.02 -0.33 -21.69
N LEU A 291 37.80 -1.27 -22.22
CA LEU A 291 39.13 -1.65 -21.74
C LEU A 291 40.16 -0.63 -22.26
N THR A 292 41.04 -0.14 -21.38
CA THR A 292 42.52 -0.21 -21.45
C THR A 292 43.10 0.42 -20.20
#